data_AF-A0AAV1GME2-F1
#
_entry.id   AF-A0AAV1GME2-F1
#
_cell.length_a   1.000
_cell.length_b   1.000
_cell.length_c   1.000
_cell.angle_alpha   90.00
_cell.angle_beta   90.00
_cell.angle_gamma   90.00
#
_symmetry.space_group_name_H-M   'P 1'
#
loop_
_entity.id
_entity.type
_entity.pdbx_description
1 polymer ?
#
loop_
_entity_poly.entity_id
_entity_poly.type
_entity_poly.pdbx_seq_one_letter_code
_entity_poly.pdbx_strand_id
1 'polypeptide(L)'
;MANRADATALTAFVEHGKTLLERAKKESREGSLEDFIRQKIRIEQQQSLLGLIEAGAALYRSLSVQRKKDAEDLWRKNTNCTALQDALQDFKDLEVQWDAFLQHLDDELQLSARTMDSTQPIKCISPDTPLTDARTGQAVTLQKYFGRGKKILLVLIRQFSCLLCRLHLKDLEKNQRSLDTHSIQVVVVSFGCQEGASHWLQETGCQYDMLLDSDRKVRCQ
;
A
#
# COMPACT_ATOMS: atom_id res chain seq x y z
N MET A 1 34.92 -5.85 13.05
CA MET A 1 34.69 -4.60 12.29
C MET A 1 33.30 -4.57 11.64
N ALA A 2 32.82 -5.66 11.02
CA ALA A 2 31.48 -5.75 10.43
C ALA A 2 30.34 -5.30 11.37
N ASN A 3 30.29 -5.83 12.59
CA ASN A 3 29.19 -5.56 13.54
C ASN A 3 29.01 -4.07 13.92
N ARG A 4 30.08 -3.26 13.85
CA ARG A 4 29.99 -1.81 14.09
C ARG A 4 29.44 -1.07 12.88
N ALA A 5 29.80 -1.49 11.67
CA ALA A 5 29.25 -0.92 10.44
C ALA A 5 27.76 -1.24 10.31
N ASP A 6 27.35 -2.45 10.69
CA ASP A 6 25.94 -2.86 10.72
C ASP A 6 25.12 -2.01 11.69
N ALA A 7 25.68 -1.76 12.90
CA ALA A 7 25.07 -0.86 13.88
C ALA A 7 24.95 0.57 13.32
N THR A 8 26.00 1.12 12.71
CA THR A 8 25.97 2.46 12.11
C THR A 8 24.92 2.56 11.00
N ALA A 9 24.81 1.56 10.13
CA ALA A 9 23.83 1.54 9.06
C ALA A 9 22.39 1.53 9.62
N LEU A 10 22.15 0.72 10.66
CA LEU A 10 20.85 0.66 11.32
C LEU A 10 20.50 1.97 12.05
N THR A 11 21.46 2.55 12.79
CA THR A 11 21.27 3.86 13.42
C THR A 11 20.95 4.95 12.39
N ALA A 12 21.66 4.97 11.26
CA ALA A 12 21.39 5.94 10.19
C ALA A 12 19.97 5.77 9.61
N PHE A 13 19.52 4.53 9.43
CA PHE A 13 18.13 4.25 9.02
C PHE A 13 17.13 4.78 10.07
N VAL A 14 17.39 4.52 11.34
CA VAL A 14 16.49 4.94 12.43
C VAL A 14 16.38 6.46 12.52
N GLU A 15 17.50 7.19 12.50
CA GLU A 15 17.51 8.65 12.55
C GLU A 15 16.81 9.27 11.33
N HIS A 16 16.98 8.66 10.15
CA HIS A 16 16.22 9.05 8.97
C HIS A 16 14.72 8.81 9.18
N GLY A 17 14.32 7.64 9.66
CA GLY A 17 12.93 7.31 9.96
C GLY A 17 12.28 8.25 10.98
N LYS A 18 12.99 8.65 12.04
CA LYS A 18 12.53 9.66 13.02
C LYS A 18 12.32 11.03 12.36
N THR A 19 13.28 11.46 11.53
CA THR A 19 13.17 12.72 10.78
C THR A 19 11.95 12.73 9.86
N LEU A 20 11.69 11.61 9.18
CA LEU A 20 10.53 11.44 8.33
C LEU A 20 9.21 11.44 9.11
N LEU A 21 9.20 10.83 10.30
CA LEU A 21 8.03 10.82 11.17
C LEU A 21 7.68 12.22 11.67
N GLU A 22 8.66 12.99 12.13
CA GLU A 22 8.45 14.37 12.57
C GLU A 22 7.95 15.27 11.43
N ARG A 23 8.50 15.06 10.23
CA ARG A 23 7.99 15.73 9.03
C ARG A 23 6.54 15.34 8.74
N ALA A 24 6.20 14.06 8.82
CA ALA A 24 4.85 13.56 8.61
C ALA A 24 3.84 14.17 9.59
N LYS A 25 4.19 14.20 10.89
CA LYS A 25 3.38 14.81 11.96
C LYS A 25 3.17 16.30 11.74
N LYS A 26 4.18 17.01 11.22
CA LYS A 26 4.07 18.44 10.91
C LYS A 26 3.15 18.65 9.71
N GLU A 27 3.42 17.96 8.61
CA GLU A 27 2.66 18.10 7.35
C GLU A 27 1.22 17.62 7.50
N SER A 28 0.92 16.62 8.35
CA SER A 28 -0.44 16.15 8.59
C SER A 28 -1.32 17.20 9.30
N ARG A 29 -0.70 18.15 10.00
CA ARG A 29 -1.37 19.29 10.65
C ARG A 29 -1.48 20.51 9.73
N GLU A 30 -0.77 20.50 8.60
CA GLU A 30 -0.74 21.59 7.63
C GLU A 30 -1.77 21.31 6.51
N GLY A 31 -3.01 21.75 6.71
CA GLY A 31 -4.08 21.62 5.72
C GLY A 31 -5.05 20.48 6.03
N SER A 32 -5.72 19.94 5.00
CA SER A 32 -6.66 18.84 5.20
C SER A 32 -5.91 17.50 5.27
N LEU A 33 -6.35 16.64 6.19
CA LEU A 33 -5.80 15.29 6.34
C LEU A 33 -5.93 14.46 5.06
N GLU A 34 -7.03 14.65 4.32
CA GLU A 34 -7.27 14.01 3.02
C GLU A 34 -6.23 14.41 1.97
N ASP A 35 -5.84 15.69 1.93
CA ASP A 35 -4.83 16.21 1.00
C ASP A 35 -3.43 15.72 1.38
N PHE A 36 -3.10 15.72 2.69
CA PHE A 36 -1.84 15.17 3.21
C PHE A 36 -1.66 13.71 2.73
N ILE A 37 -2.68 12.88 2.96
CA ILE A 37 -2.66 11.47 2.57
C ILE A 37 -2.57 11.31 1.06
N ARG A 38 -3.35 12.09 0.30
CA ARG A 38 -3.33 12.08 -1.16
C ARG A 38 -1.94 12.42 -1.70
N GLN A 39 -1.20 13.33 -1.07
CA GLN A 39 0.15 13.70 -1.49
C GLN A 39 1.16 12.59 -1.17
N LYS A 40 1.07 11.94 0.00
CA LYS A 40 2.06 10.93 0.43
C LYS A 40 1.95 9.55 -0.22
N ILE A 41 0.80 9.22 -0.82
CA ILE A 41 0.59 7.95 -1.55
C ILE A 41 1.00 8.07 -3.04
N ARG A 42 1.28 9.26 -3.56
CA ARG A 42 1.66 9.42 -4.97
C ARG A 42 3.10 8.98 -5.18
N ILE A 43 3.26 7.84 -5.84
CA ILE A 43 4.56 7.26 -6.25
C ILE A 43 5.37 8.22 -7.13
N GLU A 44 4.70 9.14 -7.84
CA GLU A 44 5.31 10.17 -8.70
C GLU A 44 6.11 11.23 -7.93
N GLN A 45 5.90 11.38 -6.61
CA GLN A 45 6.74 12.24 -5.80
C GLN A 45 8.01 11.49 -5.38
N GLN A 46 9.17 12.10 -5.58
CA GLN A 46 10.47 11.56 -5.14
C GLN A 46 10.54 11.22 -3.63
N GLN A 47 9.57 11.65 -2.83
CA GLN A 47 9.44 11.35 -1.41
C GLN A 47 8.11 10.64 -1.08
N SER A 48 7.59 9.85 -2.02
CA SER A 48 6.43 8.98 -1.78
C SER A 48 6.72 8.02 -0.62
N LEU A 49 5.72 7.75 0.23
CA LEU A 49 5.90 7.01 1.49
C LEU A 49 7.02 7.59 2.38
N LEU A 50 7.22 8.90 2.26
CA LEU A 50 8.22 9.69 2.97
C LEU A 50 9.67 9.28 2.70
N GLY A 51 9.97 8.43 1.72
CA GLY A 51 11.35 7.99 1.46
C GLY A 51 11.83 6.83 2.33
N LEU A 52 10.95 6.22 3.15
CA LEU A 52 11.29 5.02 3.94
C LEU A 52 11.70 3.83 3.06
N ILE A 53 11.14 3.71 1.85
CA ILE A 53 11.53 2.67 0.89
C ILE A 53 12.99 2.83 0.48
N GLU A 54 13.42 4.05 0.15
CA GLU A 54 14.78 4.34 -0.28
C GLU A 54 15.78 4.12 0.86
N ALA A 55 15.41 4.56 2.07
CA ALA A 55 16.19 4.33 3.28
C ALA A 55 16.33 2.83 3.58
N GLY A 56 15.25 2.05 3.42
CA GLY A 56 15.27 0.60 3.61
C GLY A 56 16.16 -0.11 2.59
N ALA A 57 16.09 0.32 1.32
CA ALA A 57 16.97 -0.19 0.28
C ALA A 57 18.45 0.15 0.56
N ALA A 58 18.74 1.35 1.07
CA ALA A 58 20.08 1.75 1.47
C ALA A 58 20.59 0.92 2.65
N LEU A 59 19.75 0.67 3.66
CA LEU A 59 20.08 -0.22 4.78
C LEU A 59 20.46 -1.62 4.28
N TYR A 60 19.65 -2.21 3.40
CA TYR A 60 19.89 -3.56 2.89
C TYR A 60 21.18 -3.65 2.08
N ARG A 61 21.47 -2.63 1.25
CA ARG A 61 22.75 -2.51 0.54
C ARG A 61 23.94 -2.43 1.52
N SER A 62 23.83 -1.60 2.55
CA SER A 62 24.89 -1.47 3.57
C SER A 62 25.15 -2.76 4.33
N LEU A 63 24.10 -3.53 4.62
CA LEU A 63 24.18 -4.85 5.27
C LEU A 63 24.56 -5.98 4.30
N SER A 64 24.66 -5.70 2.99
CA SER A 64 24.89 -6.70 1.93
C SER A 64 23.86 -7.84 1.93
N VAL A 65 22.59 -7.52 2.22
CA VAL A 65 21.47 -8.47 2.24
C VAL A 65 20.38 -8.07 1.24
N GLN A 66 19.58 -9.03 0.79
CA GLN A 66 18.45 -8.78 -0.12
C GLN A 66 17.09 -9.06 0.51
N ARG A 67 17.04 -9.88 1.58
CA ARG A 67 15.79 -10.28 2.23
C ARG A 67 15.79 -9.86 3.69
N LYS A 68 14.61 -9.50 4.20
CA LYS A 68 14.38 -9.21 5.62
C LYS A 68 14.94 -10.30 6.54
N LYS A 69 14.67 -11.57 6.21
CA LYS A 69 15.15 -12.72 6.97
C LYS A 69 16.68 -12.77 7.09
N ASP A 70 17.40 -12.39 6.03
CA ASP A 70 18.86 -12.39 6.05
C ASP A 70 19.41 -11.30 6.99
N ALA A 71 18.76 -10.12 7.03
CA ALA A 71 19.08 -9.06 7.98
C ALA A 71 18.82 -9.50 9.43
N GLU A 72 17.66 -10.11 9.69
CA GLU A 72 17.30 -10.64 11.02
C GLU A 72 18.25 -11.73 11.50
N ASP A 73 18.65 -12.64 10.61
CA ASP A 73 19.62 -13.69 10.92
C ASP A 73 21.01 -13.11 11.19
N LEU A 74 21.40 -12.03 10.49
CA LEU A 74 22.64 -11.30 10.76
C LEU A 74 22.61 -10.65 12.16
N TRP A 75 21.51 -10.00 12.51
CA TRP A 75 21.33 -9.40 13.84
C TRP A 75 21.34 -10.44 14.95
N ARG A 76 20.66 -11.58 14.75
CA ARG A 76 20.63 -12.69 15.72
C ARG A 76 22.00 -13.32 15.95
N LYS A 77 22.88 -13.35 14.94
CA LYS A 77 24.25 -13.87 15.07
C LYS A 77 25.18 -12.92 15.83
N ASN A 78 24.81 -11.64 15.96
CA ASN A 78 25.67 -10.59 16.50
C ASN A 78 25.16 -10.04 17.85
N THR A 79 24.69 -10.92 18.73
CA THR A 79 24.16 -10.56 20.06
C THR A 79 25.18 -9.89 20.98
N ASN A 80 26.47 -10.11 20.76
CA ASN A 80 27.54 -9.60 21.62
C ASN A 80 27.91 -8.12 21.34
N CYS A 81 27.26 -7.48 20.37
CA CYS A 81 27.52 -6.09 20.02
C CYS A 81 26.48 -5.17 20.66
N THR A 82 26.85 -4.49 21.74
CA THR A 82 25.95 -3.56 22.46
C THR A 82 25.42 -2.46 21.56
N ALA A 83 26.28 -1.81 20.77
CA ALA A 83 25.87 -0.76 19.83
C ALA A 83 24.82 -1.25 18.81
N LEU A 84 24.90 -2.52 18.38
CA LEU A 84 23.89 -3.10 17.50
C LEU A 84 22.59 -3.40 18.26
N GLN A 85 22.66 -3.86 19.51
CA GLN A 85 21.47 -4.08 20.34
C GLN A 85 20.73 -2.77 20.63
N ASP A 86 21.46 -1.70 20.94
CA ASP A 86 20.89 -0.36 21.16
C ASP A 86 20.20 0.13 19.88
N ALA A 87 20.87 0.03 18.72
CA ALA A 87 20.28 0.40 17.43
C ALA A 87 19.06 -0.46 17.06
N LEU A 88 19.04 -1.74 17.43
CA LEU A 88 17.89 -2.63 17.24
C LEU A 88 16.73 -2.27 18.16
N GLN A 89 17.00 -1.82 19.38
CA GLN A 89 15.96 -1.32 20.28
C GLN A 89 15.36 -0.04 19.72
N ASP A 90 16.20 0.91 19.31
CA ASP A 90 15.73 2.15 18.67
C ASP A 90 14.91 1.88 17.40
N PHE A 91 15.29 0.85 16.62
CA PHE A 91 14.54 0.43 15.43
C PHE A 91 13.15 -0.11 15.78
N LYS A 92 13.01 -0.89 16.86
CA LYS A 92 11.69 -1.36 17.35
C LYS A 92 10.87 -0.20 17.89
N ASP A 93 11.49 0.71 18.64
CA ASP A 93 10.81 1.87 19.18
C ASP A 93 10.34 2.80 18.06
N LEU A 94 11.07 2.88 16.96
CA LEU A 94 10.66 3.58 15.75
C LEU A 94 9.43 2.92 15.10
N GLU A 95 9.36 1.60 15.00
CA GLU A 95 8.19 0.86 14.52
C GLU A 95 6.94 1.22 15.33
N VAL A 96 7.03 1.16 16.67
CA VAL A 96 5.94 1.53 17.59
C VAL A 96 5.48 2.97 17.37
N GLN A 97 6.42 3.91 17.18
CA GLN A 97 6.10 5.31 16.94
C GLN A 97 5.40 5.55 15.60
N TRP A 98 5.81 4.83 14.55
CA TRP A 98 5.14 4.88 13.26
C TRP A 98 3.74 4.28 13.35
N ASP A 99 3.58 3.12 13.98
CA ASP A 99 2.29 2.47 14.15
C ASP A 99 1.32 3.36 14.92
N ALA A 100 1.76 4.00 16.00
CA ALA A 100 0.95 4.94 16.77
C ALA A 100 0.51 6.16 15.94
N PHE A 101 1.42 6.70 15.11
CA PHE A 101 1.09 7.80 14.21
C PHE A 101 0.08 7.38 13.14
N LEU A 102 0.29 6.23 12.50
CA LEU A 102 -0.63 5.73 11.48
C LEU A 102 -2.02 5.43 12.06
N GLN A 103 -2.08 4.84 13.26
CA GLN A 103 -3.33 4.61 13.97
C GLN A 103 -4.07 5.92 14.25
N HIS A 104 -3.35 6.96 14.70
CA HIS A 104 -3.94 8.27 14.93
C HIS A 104 -4.53 8.88 13.64
N LEU A 105 -3.84 8.75 12.50
CA LEU A 105 -4.38 9.19 11.21
C LEU A 105 -5.66 8.41 10.85
N ASP A 106 -5.67 7.09 11.07
CA ASP A 106 -6.84 6.24 10.80
C ASP A 106 -8.05 6.63 11.67
N ASP A 107 -7.80 6.94 12.94
CA ASP A 107 -8.83 7.42 13.88
C ASP A 107 -9.40 8.78 13.45
N GLU A 108 -8.54 9.73 13.04
CA GLU A 108 -8.97 11.04 12.55
C GLU A 108 -9.75 10.96 11.23
N LEU A 109 -9.34 10.05 10.34
CA LEU A 109 -10.07 9.77 9.10
C LEU A 109 -11.37 9.01 9.33
N GLN A 110 -11.64 8.57 10.56
CA GLN A 110 -12.77 7.70 10.90
C GLN A 110 -12.82 6.43 10.05
N LEU A 111 -11.66 5.89 9.67
CA LEU A 111 -11.53 4.61 8.98
C LEU A 111 -11.80 3.42 9.91
N SER A 112 -11.80 3.65 11.24
CA SER A 112 -12.29 2.70 12.22
C SER A 112 -13.81 2.55 12.09
N ALA A 113 -14.22 1.63 11.22
CA ALA A 113 -15.56 1.07 11.08
C ALA A 113 -16.67 1.97 11.64
N ARG A 114 -17.12 2.96 10.84
CA ARG A 114 -18.51 3.36 10.94
C ARG A 114 -19.32 2.10 10.67
N THR A 115 -19.78 1.44 11.73
CA THR A 115 -21.01 0.65 11.68
C THR A 115 -21.98 1.49 10.87
N MET A 116 -22.40 0.97 9.72
CA MET A 116 -23.21 1.67 8.74
C MET A 116 -24.45 2.27 9.41
N ASP A 117 -24.33 3.50 9.89
CA ASP A 117 -25.46 4.29 10.32
C ASP A 117 -26.16 4.69 9.04
N SER A 118 -27.38 4.17 8.86
CA SER A 118 -28.11 4.09 7.59
C SER A 118 -28.55 5.42 7.00
N THR A 119 -28.00 6.53 7.50
CA THR A 119 -28.40 7.91 7.22
C THR A 119 -27.39 8.70 6.38
N GLN A 120 -26.19 8.16 6.10
CA GLN A 120 -25.30 8.80 5.13
C GLN A 120 -25.70 8.46 3.69
N PRO A 121 -25.77 9.45 2.78
CA PRO A 121 -26.04 9.17 1.37
C PRO A 121 -24.93 8.27 0.84
N ILE A 122 -25.30 7.06 0.42
CA ILE A 122 -24.40 6.14 -0.30
C ILE A 122 -23.82 6.94 -1.45
N LYS A 123 -22.52 7.22 -1.40
CA LYS A 123 -21.83 7.95 -2.45
C LYS A 123 -21.73 7.01 -3.65
N CYS A 124 -22.68 7.14 -4.57
CA CYS A 124 -22.72 6.32 -5.77
C CYS A 124 -21.61 6.73 -6.74
N ILE A 125 -20.81 5.76 -7.18
CA ILE A 125 -19.86 5.96 -8.27
C ILE A 125 -20.67 6.04 -9.57
N SER A 126 -20.45 7.08 -10.38
CA SER A 126 -21.17 7.24 -11.64
C SER A 126 -20.80 6.10 -12.62
N PRO A 127 -21.77 5.50 -13.32
CA PRO A 127 -21.51 4.56 -14.42
C PRO A 127 -20.58 5.10 -15.49
N ASP A 128 -20.63 6.41 -15.72
CA ASP A 128 -19.87 7.11 -16.76
C ASP A 128 -18.45 7.47 -16.33
N THR A 129 -18.03 7.02 -15.13
CA THR A 129 -16.69 7.29 -14.61
C THR A 129 -15.63 6.77 -15.58
N PRO A 130 -14.79 7.64 -16.17
CA PRO A 130 -13.80 7.23 -17.16
C PRO A 130 -12.60 6.60 -16.46
N LEU A 131 -12.27 5.39 -16.91
CA LEU A 131 -11.18 4.53 -16.45
C LEU A 131 -10.39 4.05 -17.66
N THR A 132 -9.24 3.41 -17.41
CA THR A 132 -8.44 2.80 -18.47
C THR A 132 -8.41 1.29 -18.30
N ASP A 133 -8.66 0.52 -19.36
CA ASP A 133 -8.48 -0.93 -19.35
C ASP A 133 -6.99 -1.25 -19.25
N ALA A 134 -6.58 -1.96 -18.20
CA ALA A 134 -5.17 -2.16 -17.89
C ALA A 134 -4.43 -3.02 -18.94
N ARG A 135 -5.15 -3.87 -19.69
CA ARG A 135 -4.55 -4.75 -20.68
C ARG A 135 -4.37 -4.06 -22.02
N THR A 136 -5.36 -3.26 -22.41
CA THR A 136 -5.41 -2.65 -23.75
C THR A 136 -5.00 -1.18 -23.76
N GLY A 137 -5.00 -0.50 -22.61
CA GLY A 137 -4.79 0.95 -22.51
C GLY A 137 -5.97 1.78 -23.01
N GLN A 138 -7.10 1.16 -23.35
CA GLN A 138 -8.25 1.87 -23.89
C GLN A 138 -9.06 2.54 -22.78
N ALA A 139 -9.59 3.73 -23.07
CA ALA A 139 -10.56 4.38 -22.19
C ALA A 139 -11.87 3.58 -22.15
N VAL A 140 -12.35 3.27 -20.96
CA VAL A 140 -13.58 2.53 -20.69
C VAL A 140 -14.34 3.17 -19.53
N THR A 141 -15.64 2.90 -19.43
CA THR A 141 -16.46 3.33 -18.28
C THR A 141 -16.94 2.13 -17.48
N LEU A 142 -17.34 2.35 -16.22
CA LEU A 142 -17.93 1.29 -15.39
C LEU A 142 -19.23 0.74 -16.00
N GLN A 143 -19.92 1.54 -16.81
CA GLN A 143 -21.10 1.15 -17.56
C GLN A 143 -20.87 -0.11 -18.41
N LYS A 144 -19.63 -0.38 -18.87
CA LYS A 144 -19.24 -1.63 -19.57
C LYS A 144 -19.76 -2.88 -18.84
N TYR A 145 -19.86 -2.84 -17.51
CA TYR A 145 -20.20 -3.99 -16.67
C TYR A 145 -21.68 -4.01 -16.23
N PHE A 146 -22.43 -2.92 -16.41
CA PHE A 146 -23.85 -2.85 -16.03
C PHE A 146 -24.77 -3.48 -17.08
N GLY A 147 -25.99 -3.82 -16.66
CA GLY A 147 -27.02 -4.41 -17.54
C GLY A 147 -26.81 -5.88 -17.92
N ARG A 148 -25.80 -6.55 -17.36
CA ARG A 148 -25.44 -7.94 -17.69
C ARG A 148 -26.09 -9.00 -16.79
N GLY A 149 -27.05 -8.61 -15.94
CA GLY A 149 -27.67 -9.51 -14.96
C GLY A 149 -26.72 -10.00 -13.85
N LYS A 150 -25.54 -9.39 -13.74
CA LYS A 150 -24.53 -9.70 -12.71
C LYS A 150 -24.34 -8.54 -11.74
N LYS A 151 -24.12 -8.85 -10.47
CA LYS A 151 -23.61 -7.91 -9.47
C LYS A 151 -22.12 -7.73 -9.70
N ILE A 152 -21.59 -6.53 -9.47
CA ILE A 152 -20.17 -6.24 -9.65
C ILE A 152 -19.51 -6.14 -8.27
N LEU A 153 -18.44 -6.91 -8.07
CA LEU A 153 -17.54 -6.75 -6.94
C LEU A 153 -16.31 -5.99 -7.40
N LEU A 154 -16.23 -4.71 -7.02
CA LEU A 154 -15.06 -3.87 -7.27
C LEU A 154 -14.00 -4.13 -6.20
N VAL A 155 -12.83 -4.61 -6.61
CA VAL A 155 -11.68 -4.83 -5.73
C VAL A 155 -10.67 -3.72 -5.96
N LEU A 156 -10.56 -2.78 -5.00
CA LEU A 156 -9.63 -1.66 -5.09
C LEU A 156 -8.24 -2.07 -4.58
N ILE A 157 -7.22 -2.02 -5.43
CA ILE A 157 -5.83 -2.28 -5.05
C ILE A 157 -5.03 -0.97 -5.03
N ARG A 158 -4.41 -0.66 -3.89
CA ARG A 158 -3.68 0.60 -3.72
C ARG A 158 -2.32 0.63 -4.43
N GLN A 159 -1.64 -0.51 -4.51
CA GLN A 159 -0.32 -0.64 -5.15
C GLN A 159 -0.07 -2.08 -5.64
N PHE A 160 0.76 -2.22 -6.67
CA PHE A 160 1.10 -3.52 -7.30
C PHE A 160 1.98 -4.43 -6.41
N SER A 161 2.70 -3.85 -5.45
CA SER A 161 3.57 -4.56 -4.51
C SER A 161 2.84 -5.10 -3.26
N CYS A 162 1.53 -4.82 -3.10
CA CYS A 162 0.80 -5.27 -1.92
C CYS A 162 0.59 -6.79 -1.94
N LEU A 163 1.31 -7.51 -1.08
CA LEU A 163 1.18 -8.96 -0.94
C LEU A 163 -0.25 -9.38 -0.54
N LEU A 164 -0.87 -8.66 0.39
CA LEU A 164 -2.24 -8.96 0.84
C LEU A 164 -3.27 -8.82 -0.29
N CYS A 165 -3.11 -7.82 -1.19
CA CYS A 165 -3.95 -7.71 -2.37
C CYS A 165 -3.80 -8.92 -3.30
N ARG A 166 -2.57 -9.41 -3.50
CA ARG A 166 -2.32 -10.62 -4.32
C ARG A 166 -2.95 -11.86 -3.70
N LEU A 167 -2.82 -12.03 -2.38
CA LEU A 167 -3.43 -13.16 -1.65
C LEU A 167 -4.96 -13.11 -1.73
N HIS A 168 -5.56 -11.94 -1.52
CA HIS A 168 -7.01 -11.77 -1.59
C HIS A 168 -7.58 -12.13 -2.98
N LEU A 169 -6.92 -11.71 -4.06
CA LEU A 169 -7.34 -12.07 -5.41
C LEU A 169 -7.20 -13.58 -5.69
N LYS A 170 -6.16 -14.22 -5.17
CA LYS A 170 -6.02 -15.70 -5.25
C LYS A 170 -7.13 -16.41 -4.49
N ASP A 171 -7.58 -15.87 -3.38
CA ASP A 171 -8.70 -16.43 -2.62
C ASP A 171 -10.04 -16.24 -3.35
N LEU A 172 -10.25 -15.11 -4.04
CA LEU A 172 -11.39 -14.94 -4.93
C LEU A 172 -11.36 -15.95 -6.10
N GLU A 173 -10.19 -16.15 -6.71
CA GLU A 173 -10.02 -17.14 -7.79
C GLU A 173 -10.36 -18.57 -7.32
N LYS A 174 -9.92 -18.96 -6.12
CA LYS A 174 -10.27 -20.25 -5.52
C LYS A 174 -11.79 -20.40 -5.29
N ASN A 175 -12.47 -19.29 -5.01
CA ASN A 175 -13.91 -19.25 -4.73
C ASN A 175 -14.76 -18.87 -5.94
N GLN A 176 -14.22 -18.92 -7.16
CA GLN A 176 -14.89 -18.47 -8.38
C GLN A 176 -16.28 -19.11 -8.58
N ARG A 177 -16.42 -20.42 -8.30
CA ARG A 177 -17.70 -21.13 -8.41
C ARG A 177 -18.81 -20.53 -7.53
N SER A 178 -18.44 -20.08 -6.33
CA SER A 178 -19.38 -19.43 -5.40
C SER A 178 -19.80 -18.07 -5.95
N LEU A 179 -18.85 -17.28 -6.47
CA LEU A 179 -19.12 -15.98 -7.09
C LEU A 179 -20.05 -16.13 -8.31
N ASP A 180 -19.78 -17.13 -9.15
CA ASP A 180 -20.60 -17.41 -10.34
C ASP A 180 -22.03 -17.81 -9.96
N THR A 181 -22.19 -18.63 -8.91
CA THR A 181 -23.51 -19.06 -8.39
C THR A 181 -24.36 -17.87 -7.93
N HIS A 182 -23.72 -16.82 -7.43
CA HIS A 182 -24.38 -15.59 -6.99
C HIS A 182 -24.43 -14.50 -8.08
N SER A 183 -24.07 -14.84 -9.32
CA SER A 183 -23.98 -13.91 -10.46
C SER A 183 -23.10 -12.70 -10.15
N ILE A 184 -21.95 -12.91 -9.51
CA ILE A 184 -20.98 -11.86 -9.17
C ILE A 184 -19.85 -11.82 -10.20
N GLN A 185 -19.62 -10.65 -10.80
CA GLN A 185 -18.46 -10.37 -11.63
C GLN A 185 -17.43 -9.56 -10.83
N VAL A 186 -16.22 -10.10 -10.69
CA VAL A 186 -15.11 -9.40 -10.04
C VAL A 186 -14.43 -8.49 -11.06
N VAL A 187 -14.18 -7.25 -10.68
CA VAL A 187 -13.41 -6.28 -11.46
C VAL A 187 -12.38 -5.63 -10.54
N VAL A 188 -11.11 -5.71 -10.90
CA VAL A 188 -10.01 -5.11 -10.15
C VAL A 188 -9.83 -3.67 -10.59
N VAL A 189 -9.69 -2.74 -9.65
CA VAL A 189 -9.38 -1.34 -9.94
C VAL A 189 -8.07 -0.97 -9.25
N SER A 190 -7.11 -0.47 -10.01
CA SER A 190 -5.84 0.02 -9.47
C SER A 190 -5.69 1.52 -9.69
N PHE A 191 -5.05 2.21 -8.75
CA PHE A 191 -4.65 3.62 -8.91
C PHE A 191 -3.27 3.79 -9.54
N GLY A 192 -2.64 2.69 -10.00
CA GLY A 192 -1.33 2.71 -10.66
C GLY A 192 -1.42 2.95 -12.17
N CYS A 193 -0.25 3.02 -12.82
CA CYS A 193 -0.13 3.20 -14.26
C CYS A 193 -0.24 1.87 -15.05
N GLN A 194 -0.34 1.98 -16.37
CA GLN A 194 -0.50 0.84 -17.27
C GLN A 194 0.75 -0.05 -17.30
N GLU A 195 1.95 0.52 -17.25
CA GLU A 195 3.20 -0.23 -17.26
C GLU A 195 3.28 -1.14 -16.02
N GLY A 196 2.99 -0.58 -14.84
CA GLY A 196 2.98 -1.32 -13.59
C GLY A 196 1.89 -2.39 -13.57
N ALA A 197 0.70 -2.09 -14.12
CA ALA A 197 -0.38 -3.06 -14.22
C ALA A 197 -0.03 -4.22 -15.18
N SER A 198 0.61 -3.92 -16.31
CA SER A 198 1.06 -4.93 -17.28
C SER A 198 2.04 -5.92 -16.63
N HIS A 199 3.08 -5.41 -15.96
CA HIS A 199 4.00 -6.26 -15.21
C HIS A 199 3.28 -7.07 -14.13
N TRP A 200 2.40 -6.45 -13.36
CA TRP A 200 1.66 -7.11 -12.30
C TRP A 200 0.76 -8.24 -12.83
N LEU A 201 0.07 -8.02 -13.95
CA LEU A 201 -0.79 -9.02 -14.59
C LEU A 201 0.04 -10.20 -15.13
N GLN A 202 1.21 -9.93 -15.71
CA GLN A 202 2.14 -10.96 -16.17
C GLN A 202 2.66 -11.82 -15.01
N GLU A 203 3.07 -11.19 -13.90
CA GLU A 203 3.59 -11.91 -12.72
C GLU A 203 2.51 -12.74 -12.02
N THR A 204 1.30 -12.19 -11.88
CA THR A 204 0.25 -12.81 -11.05
C THR A 204 -0.64 -13.78 -11.81
N GLY A 205 -0.69 -13.64 -13.15
CA GLY A 205 -1.61 -14.37 -14.00
C GLY A 205 -3.09 -14.10 -13.66
N CYS A 206 -3.38 -12.95 -13.03
CA CYS A 206 -4.73 -12.56 -12.62
C CYS A 206 -5.68 -12.61 -13.83
N GLN A 207 -6.78 -13.34 -13.67
CA GLN A 207 -7.76 -13.58 -14.75
C GLN A 207 -8.88 -12.53 -14.78
N TYR A 208 -9.02 -11.74 -13.72
CA TYR A 208 -10.05 -10.71 -13.66
C TYR A 208 -9.77 -9.55 -14.61
N ASP A 209 -10.84 -8.88 -15.03
CA ASP A 209 -10.74 -7.60 -15.71
C ASP A 209 -10.13 -6.59 -14.74
N MET A 210 -9.22 -5.77 -15.26
CA MET A 210 -8.49 -4.79 -14.47
C MET A 210 -8.61 -3.42 -15.11
N LEU A 211 -9.04 -2.45 -14.31
CA LEU A 211 -9.21 -1.04 -14.67
C LEU A 211 -8.21 -0.19 -13.90
N LEU A 212 -7.77 0.90 -14.53
CA LEU A 212 -6.89 1.89 -13.94
C LEU A 212 -7.66 3.18 -13.70
N ASP A 213 -7.54 3.66 -12.47
CA ASP A 213 -8.07 4.92 -11.98
C ASP A 213 -6.91 5.80 -11.51
N SER A 214 -6.00 6.15 -12.42
CA SER A 214 -4.81 6.96 -12.10
C SER A 214 -5.16 8.30 -11.43
N ASP A 215 -6.34 8.84 -11.75
CA ASP A 215 -6.84 10.11 -11.20
C ASP A 215 -7.57 9.98 -9.85
N ARG A 216 -7.80 8.76 -9.36
CA ARG A 216 -8.51 8.46 -8.10
C ARG A 216 -9.93 9.04 -8.08
N LYS A 217 -10.67 8.81 -9.17
CA LYS A 217 -12.07 9.18 -9.37
C LYS A 217 -13.01 8.21 -8.63
N VAL A 218 -12.63 6.94 -8.54
CA VAL A 218 -13.32 5.89 -7.78
C VAL A 218 -12.90 6.01 -6.32
N ARG A 219 -13.66 6.78 -5.54
CA ARG A 219 -13.49 6.88 -4.08
C ARG A 219 -14.64 6.17 -3.39
N CYS A 220 -14.34 5.12 -2.62
CA CYS A 220 -15.23 4.69 -1.54
C CYS A 220 -14.88 5.56 -0.32
N GLN A 221 -15.85 6.34 0.16
CA GLN A 221 -15.84 6.94 1.50
C GLN A 221 -16.84 6.17 2.34
#